data_AF-A0A084JPV6-F1
#
_entry.id   AF-A0A084JPV6-F1
#
_cell.length_a   1.000
_cell.length_b   1.000
_cell.length_c   1.000
_cell.angle_alpha   90.00
_cell.angle_beta   90.00
_cell.angle_gamma   90.00
#
_symmetry.space_group_name_H-M   'P 1'
#
loop_
_entity.id
_entity.type
_entity.pdbx_description
1 polymer ?
#
loop_
_entity_poly.entity_id
_entity_poly.type
_entity_poly.pdbx_seq_one_letter_code
_entity_poly.pdbx_strand_id
1 'polypeptide(L)' 'MIKKGPLKYQYYGPDMPPVLFDLDKNPSETINYIHAPEYQEVIRAFKQRSAELGFGAVTSGPVCP' A
#
# COMPACT_ATOMS: atom_id res chain seq x y z
N MET A 1 -0.98 4.32 -6.10
CA MET A 1 -0.12 3.11 -6.22
C MET A 1 1.31 3.50 -5.87
N ILE A 2 2.00 2.72 -5.04
CA ILE A 2 3.37 2.97 -4.57
C ILE A 2 4.20 1.73 -4.88
N LYS A 3 5.36 1.89 -5.54
CA LYS A 3 6.31 0.82 -5.82
C LYS A 3 7.64 1.08 -5.10
N LYS A 4 8.18 0.07 -4.44
CA LYS A 4 9.50 0.12 -3.77
C LYS A 4 10.26 -1.19 -4.05
N GLY A 5 11.25 -1.13 -4.93
CA GLY A 5 11.94 -2.33 -5.40
C GLY A 5 10.97 -3.30 -6.11
N PRO A 6 10.96 -4.60 -5.76
CA PRO A 6 10.02 -5.58 -6.32
C PRO A 6 8.62 -5.49 -5.70
N LEU A 7 8.43 -4.70 -4.64
CA LEU A 7 7.15 -4.61 -3.95
C LEU A 7 6.28 -3.49 -4.52
N LYS A 8 5.00 -3.80 -4.74
CA LYS A 8 4.01 -2.89 -5.28
C LYS A 8 2.75 -2.89 -4.42
N TYR A 9 2.45 -1.74 -3.83
CA TYR A 9 1.27 -1.51 -3.02
C TYR A 9 0.24 -0.68 -3.79
N GLN A 10 -1.00 -1.16 -3.85
CA GLN A 10 -2.09 -0.44 -4.49
C GLN A 10 -3.22 -0.20 -3.50
N TYR A 11 -3.65 1.05 -3.44
CA TYR A 11 -4.81 1.50 -2.69
C TYR A 11 -5.85 1.96 -3.70
N TYR A 12 -7.05 1.38 -3.65
CA TYR A 12 -8.13 1.63 -4.61
C TYR A 12 -9.24 2.55 -4.05
N GLY A 13 -9.16 2.93 -2.78
CA GLY A 13 -10.20 3.68 -2.09
C GLY A 13 -10.65 2.99 -0.81
N PRO A 14 -11.56 3.61 -0.05
CA PRO A 14 -12.04 3.08 1.22
C PRO A 14 -12.89 1.81 1.06
N ASP A 15 -13.52 1.63 -0.10
CA ASP A 15 -14.44 0.53 -0.37
C ASP A 15 -13.74 -0.79 -0.72
N MET A 16 -12.45 -0.74 -1.07
CA MET A 16 -11.69 -1.91 -1.49
C MET A 16 -10.43 -2.08 -0.64
N PRO A 17 -10.13 -3.32 -0.19
CA PRO A 17 -8.91 -3.57 0.54
C PRO A 17 -7.70 -3.27 -0.36
N PRO A 18 -6.64 -2.67 0.20
CA PRO A 18 -5.40 -2.51 -0.54
C PRO A 18 -4.82 -3.88 -0.92
N VAL A 19 -3.99 -3.89 -1.95
CA VAL A 19 -3.28 -5.09 -2.40
C VAL A 19 -1.78 -4.86 -2.38
N LEU A 20 -1.04 -5.91 -2.07
CA LEU A 20 0.41 -5.93 -2.12
C LEU A 20 0.86 -7.04 -3.06
N PHE A 21 1.70 -6.70 -4.04
CA PHE A 21 2.36 -7.65 -4.93
C PHE A 21 3.86 -7.66 -4.68
N ASP A 22 4.43 -8.86 -4.71
CA ASP A 22 5.87 -9.08 -4.73
C ASP A 22 6.25 -9.63 -6.10
N LEU A 23 6.92 -8.81 -6.91
CA LEU A 23 7.29 -9.14 -8.28
C LEU A 23 8.49 -10.10 -8.35
N ASP A 24 9.27 -10.23 -7.28
CA ASP A 24 10.37 -11.20 -7.19
C ASP A 24 9.80 -12.61 -7.00
N LYS A 25 8.80 -12.74 -6.11
CA LYS A 25 8.14 -14.03 -5.86
C LYS A 25 7.08 -14.38 -6.90
N ASN A 26 6.35 -13.37 -7.38
CA ASN A 26 5.24 -13.56 -8.32
C ASN A 26 5.16 -12.39 -9.31
N PRO A 27 5.98 -12.43 -10.39
CA PRO A 27 5.99 -11.37 -11.40
C PRO A 27 4.67 -11.25 -12.18
N SER A 28 3.79 -12.26 -12.12
CA SER A 28 2.47 -12.21 -12.75
C SER A 28 1.42 -11.40 -11.98
N GLU A 29 1.74 -10.89 -10.77
CA GLU A 29 0.84 -10.06 -9.97
C GLU A 29 -0.53 -10.72 -9.66
N THR A 30 -0.54 -12.05 -9.56
CA THR A 30 -1.77 -12.85 -9.33
C THR A 30 -2.04 -13.17 -7.86
N ILE A 31 -1.07 -12.91 -6.97
CA ILE A 31 -1.15 -13.25 -5.55
C ILE A 31 -1.07 -11.98 -4.73
N ASN A 32 -2.10 -11.70 -3.94
CA ASN A 32 -2.13 -10.57 -3.02
C ASN A 32 -1.53 -10.97 -1.66
N TYR A 33 -0.40 -10.36 -1.32
CA TYR A 33 0.32 -10.57 -0.07
C TYR A 33 -0.09 -9.61 1.06
N ILE A 34 -1.21 -8.88 0.95
CA ILE A 34 -1.61 -7.89 1.96
C ILE A 34 -1.85 -8.48 3.36
N HIS A 35 -2.13 -9.78 3.47
CA HIS A 35 -2.34 -10.47 4.74
C HIS A 35 -1.17 -11.36 5.15
N ALA A 36 -0.11 -11.44 4.33
CA ALA A 36 1.02 -12.29 4.63
C ALA A 36 1.86 -11.69 5.78
N PRO A 37 2.15 -12.47 6.84
CA PRO A 37 2.78 -11.96 8.06
C PRO A 37 4.18 -11.40 7.81
N GLU A 38 4.91 -11.98 6.86
CA GLU A 38 6.26 -11.53 6.46
C GLU A 38 6.31 -10.11 5.88
N TYR A 39 5.18 -9.57 5.39
CA TYR A 39 5.12 -8.23 4.79
C TYR A 39 4.51 -7.18 5.73
N GLN A 40 4.15 -7.52 6.98
CA GLN A 40 3.42 -6.59 7.86
C GLN A 40 4.12 -5.25 8.09
N GLU A 41 5.44 -5.27 8.31
CA GLU A 41 6.23 -4.06 8.52
C GLU A 41 6.27 -3.19 7.25
N VAL A 42 6.46 -3.82 6.10
CA VAL A 42 6.48 -3.14 4.81
C VAL A 42 5.11 -2.56 4.46
N ILE A 43 4.03 -3.28 4.75
CA ILE A 43 2.65 -2.81 4.57
C ILE A 43 2.40 -1.59 5.46
N ARG A 44 2.87 -1.59 6.70
CA ARG A 44 2.75 -0.42 7.59
C ARG A 44 3.46 0.80 6.99
N ALA A 45 4.68 0.63 6.48
CA ALA A 45 5.41 1.71 5.81
C ALA A 45 4.68 2.22 4.56
N PHE A 46 4.12 1.33 3.74
CA PHE A 46 3.31 1.71 2.59
C PHE A 46 2.03 2.46 2.97
N LYS A 47 1.33 2.05 4.04
CA LYS A 47 0.15 2.76 4.55
C LYS A 47 0.50 4.16 5.03
N GLN A 48 1.59 4.31 5.76
CA GLN A 48 2.07 5.63 6.18
C GLN A 48 2.40 6.50 4.96
N ARG A 49 3.15 5.97 4.00
CA ARG A 49 3.47 6.70 2.76
C ARG A 49 2.23 7.05 1.94
N SER A 50 1.25 6.15 1.89
CA SER A 50 -0.03 6.36 1.24
C SER A 50 -0.76 7.55 1.88
N ALA A 51 -0.81 7.60 3.21
CA ALA A 51 -1.42 8.71 3.94
C ALA A 51 -0.67 10.04 3.74
N GLU A 52 0.67 10.04 3.74
CA GLU A 52 1.49 11.23 3.43
C GLU A 52 1.21 11.80 2.02
N LEU A 53 0.87 10.92 1.08
CA LEU A 53 0.50 11.28 -0.29
C LEU A 53 -0.99 11.66 -0.42
N GLY A 54 -1.76 11.66 0.67
CA GLY A 54 -3.18 11.98 0.69
C GLY A 54 -4.12 10.82 0.36
N PHE A 55 -3.62 9.59 0.26
CA PHE A 55 -4.42 8.40 -0.06
C PHE A 55 -4.72 7.58 1.21
N GLY A 56 -6.02 7.47 1.56
CA GLY A 56 -6.46 6.67 2.71
C GLY A 56 -6.21 7.34 4.07
N ALA A 57 -5.76 8.59 4.08
CA ALA A 57 -5.87 9.44 5.26
C ALA A 57 -7.36 9.76 5.48
N VAL A 58 -7.88 9.45 6.67
CA VAL A 58 -9.15 10.03 7.12
C VAL A 58 -8.97 11.55 7.07
N THR A 59 -9.76 12.21 6.25
CA THR A 59 -9.76 13.67 6.13
C THR A 59 -10.10 14.27 7.48
N SER A 60 -9.10 14.80 8.17
CA SER A 60 -9.25 16.03 8.93
C SER A 60 -8.30 17.01 8.26
N GLY A 61 -8.82 17.83 7.34
CA GLY A 61 -8.02 18.86 6.66
C GLY A 61 -7.69 20.04 7.59
N PRO A 62 -7.12 21.14 7.08
CA PRO A 62 -6.08 21.23 6.05
C PRO A 62 -4.68 21.15 6.69
N VAL A 63 -3.68 20.67 5.95
CA VAL A 63 -2.28 21.03 6.20
C VAL A 63 -1.88 21.99 5.08
N CYS A 64 -2.17 23.27 5.30
CA CYS A 64 -1.49 24.37 4.62
C CYS A 64 -0.59 25.05 5.67
N PRO A 65 0.68 25.36 5.34
CA PRO A 65 1.57 26.08 6.25
C PRO A 65 1.05 27.48 6.60
#